data_AF-A0A7J4G278-F1
#
_entry.id   AF-A0A7J4G278-F1
#
_cell.length_a   1.000
_cell.length_b   1.000
_cell.length_c   1.000
_cell.angle_alpha   90.00
_cell.angle_beta   90.00
_cell.angle_gamma   90.00
#
_symmetry.space_group_name_H-M   'P 1'
#
loop_
_entity.id
_entity.type
_entity.pdbx_description
1 polymer ?
#
loop_
_entity_poly.entity_id
_entity_poly.type
_entity_poly.pdbx_seq_one_letter_code
_entity_poly.pdbx_strand_id
1 'polypeptide(L)'
;MITAALADKPLSNCVDYLKEIGADVYNPSISAINLDEIELLHNKSFSVIVWTVNSEKAMKDLIKVGVDGIITDFPQRLKTILNLDFRQ
;
A
#
# COMPACT_ATOMS: atom_id res chain seq x y z
N MET A 1 -18.02 4.43 6.32
CA MET A 1 -17.46 4.86 5.03
C MET A 1 -15.95 4.78 5.19
N ILE A 2 -15.21 4.18 4.25
CA ILE A 2 -13.75 4.10 4.32
C ILE A 2 -13.17 5.22 3.45
N THR A 3 -12.23 5.99 4.00
CA THR A 3 -11.55 7.07 3.28
C THR A 3 -10.08 6.74 3.09
N ALA A 4 -9.57 6.87 1.86
CA ALA A 4 -8.16 6.61 1.54
C ALA A 4 -7.46 7.89 1.05
N ALA A 5 -6.26 8.16 1.57
CA ALA A 5 -5.45 9.31 1.17
C ALA A 5 -4.43 8.92 0.10
N LEU A 6 -4.53 9.51 -1.08
CA LEU A 6 -3.59 9.28 -2.17
C LEU A 6 -2.38 10.23 -2.06
N ALA A 7 -1.16 9.70 -2.10
CA ALA A 7 0.06 10.50 -2.05
C ALA A 7 1.06 10.05 -3.13
N ASP A 8 1.53 10.98 -3.95
CA ASP A 8 2.59 10.74 -4.94
C ASP A 8 4.00 11.06 -4.40
N LYS A 9 4.06 11.84 -3.30
CA LYS A 9 5.31 12.26 -2.67
C LYS A 9 5.31 11.86 -1.20
N PRO A 10 6.50 11.61 -0.62
CA PRO A 10 6.62 11.35 0.81
C PRO A 10 5.96 12.46 1.63
N LEU A 11 5.23 12.07 2.67
CA LEU A 11 4.70 12.99 3.67
C LEU A 11 5.62 12.98 4.88
N SER A 12 6.05 14.15 5.34
CA SER A 12 6.95 14.26 6.50
C SER A 12 6.36 13.68 7.79
N ASN A 13 5.03 13.65 7.91
CA ASN A 13 4.33 12.98 9.01
C ASN A 13 2.97 12.47 8.50
N CYS A 14 2.99 11.27 7.91
CA CYS A 14 1.80 10.66 7.31
C CYS A 14 0.71 10.36 8.36
N VAL A 15 1.07 9.92 9.57
CA VAL A 15 0.12 9.57 10.63
C VAL A 15 -0.74 10.76 11.04
N ASP A 16 -0.12 11.91 11.33
CA ASP A 16 -0.88 13.08 11.79
C ASP A 16 -1.75 13.65 10.67
N TYR A 17 -1.24 13.66 9.44
CA TYR A 17 -2.01 14.06 8.26
C TYR A 17 -3.25 13.17 8.06
N LEU A 18 -3.10 11.85 8.14
CA LEU A 18 -4.22 10.90 7.98
C LEU A 18 -5.30 11.09 9.05
N LYS A 19 -4.89 11.35 10.29
CA LYS A 19 -5.83 11.67 11.38
C LYS A 19 -6.57 12.98 11.14
N GLU A 20 -5.85 14.01 10.70
CA GLU A 20 -6.42 15.34 10.44
C GLU A 20 -7.54 15.29 9.41
N ILE A 21 -7.34 14.52 8.33
CA ILE A 21 -8.34 14.39 7.26
C ILE A 21 -9.36 13.27 7.50
N GLY A 22 -9.23 12.51 8.59
CA GLY A 22 -10.09 11.36 8.91
C GLY A 22 -9.99 10.22 7.90
N ALA A 23 -8.79 9.92 7.40
CA ALA A 23 -8.55 8.80 6.50
C ALA A 23 -8.24 7.51 7.28
N ASP A 24 -8.70 6.37 6.78
CA ASP A 24 -8.46 5.04 7.35
C ASP A 24 -7.30 4.31 6.63
N VAL A 25 -7.02 4.68 5.38
CA VAL A 25 -6.06 4.01 4.50
C VAL A 25 -5.09 5.02 3.90
N TYR A 26 -3.80 4.67 3.87
CA TYR A 26 -2.77 5.41 3.15
C TYR A 26 -2.45 4.75 1.81
N ASN A 27 -2.56 5.51 0.72
CA ASN A 27 -2.26 5.06 -0.63
C ASN A 27 -1.05 5.83 -1.23
N PRO A 28 0.18 5.51 -0.81
CA PRO A 28 1.38 6.14 -1.34
C PRO A 28 1.81 5.55 -2.69
N SER A 29 2.50 6.36 -3.49
CA SER A 29 3.27 5.84 -4.61
C SER A 29 4.42 4.98 -4.07
N ILE A 30 4.92 4.01 -4.84
CA ILE A 30 6.04 3.16 -4.43
C ILE A 30 7.32 3.96 -4.12
N SER A 31 7.46 5.16 -4.70
CA SER A 31 8.55 6.09 -4.41
C SER A 31 8.32 6.98 -3.18
N ALA A 32 7.13 6.93 -2.58
CA ALA A 32 6.69 7.81 -1.49
C ALA A 32 6.54 7.09 -0.14
N ILE A 33 7.01 5.85 -0.03
CA ILE A 33 6.88 5.02 1.17
C ILE A 33 8.13 4.16 1.37
N ASN A 34 8.50 3.93 2.63
CA ASN A 34 9.53 2.97 3.02
C ASN A 34 9.02 1.95 4.07
N LEU A 35 9.87 1.00 4.46
CA LEU A 35 9.51 -0.10 5.37
C LEU A 35 9.09 0.39 6.75
N ASP A 36 9.84 1.34 7.32
CA ASP A 36 9.60 1.85 8.67
C ASP A 36 8.26 2.60 8.73
N GLU A 37 7.88 3.27 7.65
CA GLU A 37 6.58 3.94 7.52
C GLU A 37 5.42 2.95 7.48
N ILE A 38 5.57 1.81 6.79
CA ILE A 38 4.53 0.77 6.72
C ILE A 38 4.26 0.21 8.13
N GLU A 39 5.32 -0.17 8.85
CA GLU A 39 5.21 -0.67 10.22
C GLU A 39 4.60 0.37 11.16
N LEU A 40 5.03 1.64 11.05
CA LEU A 40 4.46 2.73 11.84
C LEU A 40 2.95 2.88 11.59
N LEU A 41 2.51 2.84 10.33
CA LEU A 41 1.10 3.00 9.96
C LEU A 41 0.25 1.85 10.49
N HIS A 42 0.73 0.61 10.38
CA HIS A 42 0.05 -0.57 10.95
C HIS A 42 -0.07 -0.48 12.48
N ASN A 43 0.99 -0.04 13.17
CA ASN A 43 0.98 0.19 14.62
C ASN A 43 -0.01 1.29 15.06
N LYS A 44 -0.45 2.13 14.11
CA LYS A 44 -1.47 3.17 14.32
C LYS A 44 -2.83 2.80 13.70
N SER A 45 -3.00 1.53 13.31
CA SER A 45 -4.23 0.98 12.75
C SER A 45 -4.66 1.57 11.41
N PHE A 46 -3.71 2.09 10.62
CA PHE A 46 -3.95 2.44 9.22
C PHE A 46 -3.55 1.28 8.31
N SER A 47 -4.36 1.03 7.28
CA SER A 47 -3.97 0.13 6.19
C SER A 47 -3.13 0.87 5.14
N VAL A 48 -2.26 0.15 4.44
CA VAL A 48 -1.35 0.70 3.42
C VAL A 48 -1.56 -0.01 2.08
N ILE A 49 -1.94 0.73 1.04
CA ILE A 49 -2.13 0.23 -0.33
C ILE A 49 -1.23 0.98 -1.31
N VAL A 50 -0.20 0.33 -1.87
CA VAL A 50 0.83 1.03 -2.65
C VAL A 50 0.50 1.05 -4.15
N TRP A 51 0.70 2.19 -4.81
CA TRP A 51 0.52 2.37 -6.26
C TRP A 51 1.78 2.95 -6.95
N THR A 52 1.90 2.99 -8.26
CA THR A 52 1.57 1.85 -9.12
C THR A 52 2.77 0.89 -9.11
N VAL A 53 2.57 -0.35 -8.68
CA VAL A 53 3.64 -1.34 -8.54
C VAL A 53 3.63 -2.27 -9.75
N ASN A 54 4.55 -2.05 -10.70
CA ASN A 54 4.55 -2.79 -11.97
C ASN A 54 5.61 -3.89 -12.07
N SER A 55 6.62 -3.89 -11.20
CA SER A 55 7.67 -4.91 -11.19
C SER A 55 7.33 -6.06 -10.23
N GLU A 56 7.54 -7.31 -10.68
CA GLU A 56 7.30 -8.49 -9.83
C GLU A 56 8.19 -8.51 -8.59
N LYS A 57 9.42 -7.98 -8.69
CA LYS A 57 10.33 -7.87 -7.56
C LYS A 57 9.70 -6.96 -6.48
N ALA A 58 9.26 -5.77 -6.87
CA ALA A 58 8.61 -4.85 -5.93
C ALA A 58 7.32 -5.43 -5.34
N MET A 59 6.52 -6.13 -6.14
CA MET A 59 5.33 -6.82 -5.62
C MET A 59 5.71 -7.81 -4.51
N LYS A 60 6.69 -8.69 -4.76
CA LYS A 60 7.16 -9.68 -3.78
C LYS A 60 7.73 -9.02 -2.52
N ASP A 61 8.50 -7.95 -2.68
CA ASP A 61 9.08 -7.22 -1.55
C ASP A 61 7.97 -6.59 -0.68
N LEU A 62 6.99 -5.91 -1.28
CA LEU A 62 5.86 -5.29 -0.57
C LEU A 62 4.96 -6.34 0.10
N ILE A 63 4.69 -7.46 -0.57
CA ILE A 63 3.94 -8.59 0.01
C ILE A 63 4.66 -9.15 1.25
N LYS A 64 5.99 -9.33 1.15
CA LYS A 64 6.80 -9.83 2.28
C LYS A 64 6.77 -8.87 3.48
N VAL A 65 6.69 -7.58 3.22
CA VAL A 65 6.61 -6.52 4.23
C VAL A 65 5.21 -6.40 4.83
N GLY A 66 4.20 -6.94 4.15
CA GLY A 66 2.84 -7.04 4.68
C GLY A 66 1.92 -5.88 4.32
N VAL A 67 2.13 -5.22 3.18
CA VAL A 67 1.16 -4.20 2.71
C VAL A 67 -0.24 -4.81 2.54
N ASP A 68 -1.27 -4.02 2.82
CA ASP A 68 -2.66 -4.44 2.75
C ASP A 68 -3.18 -4.53 1.30
N GLY A 69 -2.51 -3.85 0.37
CA GLY A 69 -2.86 -3.91 -1.04
C GLY A 69 -1.79 -3.40 -1.99
N ILE A 70 -1.90 -3.82 -3.23
CA ILE A 70 -1.07 -3.36 -4.34
C ILE A 70 -1.97 -2.93 -5.49
N ILE A 71 -1.78 -1.71 -5.98
CA ILE A 71 -2.38 -1.20 -7.21
C ILE A 71 -1.34 -1.33 -8.32
N THR A 72 -1.71 -1.98 -9.41
CA THR A 72 -0.80 -2.33 -10.51
C THR A 72 -1.52 -2.30 -11.85
N ASP A 73 -0.79 -1.96 -12.92
CA ASP A 73 -1.28 -2.09 -14.30
C ASP A 73 -1.22 -3.56 -14.78
N PHE A 74 -0.59 -4.45 -14.01
CA PHE A 74 -0.40 -5.86 -14.33
C PHE A 74 -1.04 -6.80 -13.28
N PRO A 75 -2.37 -6.73 -13.05
CA PRO A 75 -3.05 -7.54 -12.03
C PRO A 75 -2.88 -9.05 -12.25
N GLN A 76 -2.71 -9.49 -13.50
CA GLN A 76 -2.39 -10.88 -13.86
C GLN A 76 -1.08 -11.37 -13.26
N ARG A 77 -0.04 -10.52 -13.17
CA ARG A 77 1.25 -10.89 -12.56
C ARG A 77 1.09 -11.02 -11.05
N LEU A 78 0.41 -10.06 -10.44
CA LEU A 78 0.14 -10.08 -9.01
C LEU A 78 -0.69 -11.32 -8.62
N LYS A 79 -1.70 -11.67 -9.43
CA LYS A 79 -2.49 -12.91 -9.26
C LYS A 79 -1.62 -14.16 -9.26
N THR A 80 -0.69 -14.28 -10.21
CA THR A 80 0.26 -15.40 -10.27
C THR A 80 1.18 -15.43 -9.04
N ILE A 81 1.70 -14.28 -8.60
CA ILE A 81 2.56 -14.19 -7.41
C ILE A 81 1.82 -14.61 -6.13
N LEU A 82 0.55 -14.25 -6.00
CA LEU A 82 -0.29 -14.60 -4.85
C LEU A 82 -0.87 -16.02 -4.93
N ASN A 83 -0.62 -16.77 -6.01
CA ASN A 83 -1.20 -18.10 -6.26
C ASN A 83 -2.74 -18.16 -6.13
N LEU A 84 -3.44 -17.10 -6.55
CA LEU A 84 -4.90 -17.03 -6.45
C LEU A 84 -5.59 -17.68 -7.66
N ASP A 85 -6.51 -18.61 -7.43
CA ASP A 85 -7.45 -19.10 -8.47
C ASP A 85 -8.86 -18.53 -8.18
N PHE A 86 -9.44 -17.83 -9.17
CA PHE A 86 -10.72 -17.11 -9.05
C PHE A 86 -11.86 -17.82 -9.79
N ARG A 87 -11.69 -19.12 -10.10
CA ARG A 87 -12.73 -19.96 -10.72
C ARG A 87 -13.62 -20.63 -9.68
N GLN A 88 -14.13 -19.87 -8.71
CA GLN A 88 -15.21 -20.29 -7.83
C GLN A 88 -16.45 -19.42 -8.08
#